data_AF-A0A067R003-F1
#
_entry.id   AF-A0A067R003-F1
#
_cell.length_a   1.000
_cell.length_b   1.000
_cell.length_c   1.000
_cell.angle_alpha   90.00
_cell.angle_beta   90.00
_cell.angle_gamma   90.00
#
_symmetry.space_group_name_H-M   'P 1'
#
loop_
_entity.id
_entity.type
_entity.pdbx_description
1 polymer ?
#
loop_
_entity_poly.entity_id
_entity_poly.type
_entity_poly.pdbx_seq_one_letter_code
_entity_poly.pdbx_strand_id
1 'polypeptide(L)'
;MASVGCNFLCRGCDEKICDEKFSYKVKKEKAYVSGVLDCVNKKTGHGKNLILVCSCGKNIGEFITYKKERKYCLDLKKVTRCTVRNSEDSHTKSLRHQGKAVPLPTDVFAPTVSKNIRVASNEPAKNSTVYGEEAEKENEIKQLKETITALKERMKSMERENVNKFKDVCGMLLSQKLEIQRLQEIIWVLHPNINLEQAFSVDDKVLYFIPDSVTSADNLNVED
;
A
#
# COMPACT_ATOMS: atom_id res chain seq x y z
N MET A 1 6.96 -31.61 0.41
CA MET A 1 7.73 -30.45 0.87
C MET A 1 6.91 -29.19 0.63
N ALA A 2 6.80 -28.31 1.62
CA ALA A 2 6.26 -26.97 1.43
C ALA A 2 7.38 -26.11 0.87
N SER A 3 7.11 -25.34 -0.19
CA SER A 3 8.09 -24.42 -0.75
C SER A 3 7.89 -23.06 -0.10
N VAL A 4 8.99 -22.43 0.32
CA VAL A 4 9.01 -21.07 0.89
C VAL A 4 9.47 -20.11 -0.22
N GLY A 5 8.89 -18.91 -0.31
CA GLY A 5 9.38 -17.86 -1.21
C GLY A 5 8.84 -17.85 -2.64
N CYS A 6 7.52 -17.89 -2.86
CA CYS A 6 6.97 -17.49 -4.16
C CYS A 6 5.87 -16.45 -3.99
N ASN A 7 5.94 -15.44 -4.84
CA ASN A 7 4.91 -14.42 -4.96
C ASN A 7 3.89 -14.88 -6.01
N PHE A 8 2.61 -14.68 -5.70
CA PHE A 8 1.53 -14.87 -6.67
C PHE A 8 0.97 -13.49 -7.03
N LEU A 9 0.87 -13.21 -8.32
CA LEU A 9 0.30 -11.97 -8.85
C LEU A 9 -1.04 -12.27 -9.53
N CYS A 10 -1.99 -11.34 -9.45
CA CYS A 10 -3.22 -11.44 -10.21
C CYS A 10 -2.91 -11.29 -11.70
N ARG A 11 -3.33 -12.24 -12.54
CA ARG A 11 -3.11 -12.13 -14.00
C ARG A 11 -3.86 -10.97 -14.66
N GLY A 12 -4.76 -10.32 -13.92
CA GLY A 12 -5.60 -9.25 -14.44
C GLY A 12 -5.07 -7.84 -14.27
N CYS A 13 -4.35 -7.59 -13.19
CA CYS A 13 -3.82 -6.28 -12.80
C CYS A 13 -2.38 -6.35 -12.29
N ASP A 14 -1.77 -7.53 -12.35
CA ASP A 14 -0.43 -7.85 -11.84
C ASP A 14 -0.20 -7.51 -10.36
N GLU A 15 -1.27 -7.30 -9.60
CA GLU A 15 -1.19 -6.98 -8.18
C GLU A 15 -0.82 -8.22 -7.35
N LYS A 16 0.03 -8.03 -6.34
CA LYS A 16 0.51 -9.11 -5.47
C LYS A 16 -0.61 -9.60 -4.56
N ILE A 17 -0.91 -10.90 -4.66
CA ILE A 17 -1.97 -11.61 -3.92
C ILE A 17 -1.42 -12.26 -2.65
N CYS A 18 -0.18 -12.75 -2.73
CA CYS A 18 0.45 -13.54 -1.68
C CYS A 18 1.90 -13.11 -1.51
N ASP A 19 2.31 -12.95 -0.25
CA ASP A 19 3.69 -12.64 0.13
C ASP A 19 4.50 -13.91 0.44
N GLU A 20 5.82 -13.75 0.48
CA GLU A 20 6.80 -14.83 0.68
C GLU A 20 6.73 -15.45 2.08
N LYS A 21 6.17 -14.68 3.03
CA LYS A 21 5.91 -15.10 4.40
C LYS A 21 4.88 -16.24 4.48
N PHE A 22 4.05 -16.42 3.46
CA PHE A 22 3.03 -17.46 3.46
C PHE A 22 3.56 -18.75 2.83
N SER A 23 3.35 -19.85 3.54
CA SER A 23 3.62 -21.19 3.01
C SER A 23 2.63 -21.53 1.90
N TYR A 24 3.11 -22.24 0.87
CA TYR A 24 2.23 -22.75 -0.18
C TYR A 24 2.56 -24.18 -0.61
N LYS A 25 1.55 -24.85 -1.15
CA LYS A 25 1.65 -26.17 -1.76
C LYS A 25 0.92 -26.16 -3.09
N VAL A 26 1.64 -26.40 -4.17
CA VAL A 26 1.04 -26.56 -5.50
C VAL A 26 0.60 -28.01 -5.68
N LYS A 27 -0.62 -28.21 -6.18
CA LYS A 27 -1.11 -29.52 -6.63
C LYS A 27 -1.92 -29.33 -7.91
N LYS A 28 -1.50 -29.99 -8.99
CA LYS A 28 -2.13 -29.87 -10.32
C LYS A 28 -2.21 -28.39 -10.74
N GLU A 29 -3.38 -27.89 -11.11
CA GLU A 29 -3.63 -26.51 -11.55
C GLU A 29 -3.98 -25.55 -10.41
N LYS A 30 -3.84 -25.97 -9.14
CA LYS A 30 -4.21 -25.17 -7.97
C LYS A 30 -3.04 -24.96 -7.03
N ALA A 31 -2.95 -23.77 -6.45
CA ALA A 31 -2.00 -23.44 -5.38
C ALA A 31 -2.76 -23.25 -4.06
N TYR A 32 -2.36 -23.98 -3.03
CA TYR A 32 -2.91 -23.88 -1.68
C TYR A 32 -1.97 -23.02 -0.84
N VAL A 33 -2.42 -21.85 -0.41
CA VAL A 33 -1.62 -20.89 0.36
C VAL A 33 -2.18 -20.74 1.78
N SER A 34 -1.31 -20.52 2.76
CA SER A 34 -1.72 -20.34 4.17
C SER A 34 -2.32 -18.96 4.45
N GLY A 35 -2.03 -17.96 3.62
CA GLY A 35 -2.56 -16.61 3.73
C GLY A 35 -2.57 -15.89 2.39
N VAL A 36 -3.30 -14.77 2.34
CA VAL A 36 -3.39 -13.85 1.21
C VAL A 36 -3.32 -12.42 1.75
N LEU A 37 -2.95 -11.47 0.90
CA LEU A 37 -2.89 -10.04 1.22
C LEU A 37 -4.28 -9.39 1.20
N ASP A 38 -4.36 -8.18 1.75
CA ASP A 38 -5.61 -7.42 1.92
C ASP A 38 -6.28 -7.01 0.59
N CYS A 39 -5.54 -7.07 -0.53
CA CYS A 39 -6.08 -6.87 -1.87
C CYS A 39 -7.07 -7.98 -2.31
N VAL A 40 -7.20 -9.06 -1.52
CA VAL A 40 -8.07 -10.20 -1.81
C VAL A 40 -9.31 -10.19 -0.91
N ASN A 41 -10.46 -9.95 -1.52
CA ASN A 41 -11.75 -9.99 -0.85
C ASN A 41 -12.40 -11.37 -0.95
N LYS A 42 -13.07 -11.80 0.11
CA LYS A 42 -13.93 -13.00 0.12
C LYS A 42 -15.34 -12.59 -0.25
N LYS A 43 -15.91 -13.17 -1.30
CA LYS A 43 -17.32 -12.98 -1.67
C LYS A 43 -18.06 -14.30 -1.61
N THR A 44 -19.36 -14.26 -1.32
CA THR A 44 -20.23 -15.43 -1.38
C THR A 44 -20.36 -15.87 -2.84
N GLY A 45 -19.91 -17.09 -3.15
CA GLY A 45 -20.08 -17.70 -4.46
C GLY A 45 -21.38 -18.48 -4.56
N HIS A 46 -21.46 -19.42 -5.51
CA HIS A 46 -22.59 -20.35 -5.57
C HIS A 46 -22.55 -21.34 -4.39
N GLY A 47 -23.63 -21.35 -3.60
CA GLY A 47 -23.78 -22.22 -2.44
C GLY A 47 -23.02 -21.71 -1.21
N LYS A 48 -22.38 -22.63 -0.47
CA LYS A 48 -21.63 -22.32 0.77
C LYS A 48 -20.15 -21.98 0.51
N ASN A 49 -19.74 -21.90 -0.75
CA ASN A 49 -18.35 -21.67 -1.12
C ASN A 49 -18.06 -20.17 -1.18
N LEU A 50 -16.98 -19.75 -0.53
CA LEU A 50 -16.47 -18.38 -0.63
C LEU A 50 -15.48 -18.31 -1.80
N ILE A 51 -15.67 -17.36 -2.71
CA ILE A 51 -14.77 -17.07 -3.81
C ILE A 51 -13.79 -15.98 -3.41
N LEU A 52 -12.56 -16.08 -3.93
CA LEU A 52 -11.51 -15.09 -3.73
C LEU A 52 -11.51 -14.14 -4.92
N VAL A 53 -11.67 -12.85 -4.65
CA VAL A 53 -11.78 -11.79 -5.67
C VAL A 53 -10.70 -10.76 -5.41
N CYS A 54 -9.87 -10.51 -6.42
CA CYS A 54 -8.86 -9.46 -6.38
C CYS A 54 -9.53 -8.07 -6.39
N SER A 55 -8.82 -7.04 -5.93
CA SER A 55 -9.15 -5.61 -6.06
C SER A 55 -9.69 -5.22 -7.45
N CYS A 56 -9.13 -5.78 -8.53
CA CYS A 56 -9.55 -5.56 -9.90
C CYS A 56 -10.91 -6.21 -10.28
N GLY A 57 -11.57 -6.88 -9.33
CA GLY A 57 -12.85 -7.56 -9.53
C GLY A 57 -12.76 -8.96 -10.12
N LYS A 58 -11.57 -9.43 -10.52
CA LYS A 58 -11.41 -10.79 -11.07
C LYS A 58 -11.39 -11.84 -9.97
N ASN A 59 -12.14 -12.91 -10.20
CA ASN A 59 -12.05 -14.13 -9.38
C ASN A 59 -10.67 -14.78 -9.59
N ILE A 60 -9.94 -15.03 -8.51
CA ILE A 60 -8.60 -15.62 -8.51
C ILE A 60 -8.55 -17.01 -7.86
N GLY A 61 -9.65 -17.47 -7.26
CA GLY A 61 -9.68 -18.75 -6.56
C GLY A 61 -10.87 -18.90 -5.61
N GLU A 62 -10.73 -19.83 -4.67
CA GLU A 62 -11.75 -20.23 -3.72
C GLU A 62 -11.16 -20.36 -2.32
N PHE A 63 -11.97 -20.09 -1.30
CA PHE A 63 -11.63 -20.34 0.08
C PHE A 63 -12.30 -21.64 0.53
N ILE A 64 -11.48 -22.62 0.87
CA ILE A 64 -11.93 -23.97 1.19
C ILE A 64 -11.64 -24.32 2.64
N THR A 65 -12.49 -25.16 3.22
CA THR A 65 -12.26 -25.75 4.54
C THR A 65 -11.98 -27.24 4.35
N TYR A 66 -10.77 -27.69 4.69
CA TYR A 66 -10.35 -29.09 4.57
C TYR A 66 -9.88 -29.59 5.93
N LYS A 67 -10.51 -30.65 6.46
CA LYS A 67 -10.18 -31.24 7.77
C LYS A 67 -10.10 -30.20 8.91
N LYS A 68 -11.08 -29.29 8.97
CA LYS A 68 -11.15 -28.15 9.93
C LYS A 68 -10.10 -27.05 9.72
N GLU A 69 -9.16 -27.20 8.79
CA GLU A 69 -8.23 -26.15 8.42
C GLU A 69 -8.80 -25.30 7.28
N ARG A 70 -8.73 -23.98 7.44
CA ARG A 70 -9.11 -23.01 6.42
C ARG A 70 -7.92 -22.74 5.50
N LYS A 71 -8.10 -22.92 4.19
CA LYS A 71 -7.04 -22.72 3.19
C LYS A 71 -7.52 -21.89 2.02
N TYR A 72 -6.64 -21.05 1.51
CA TYR A 72 -6.86 -20.28 0.31
C TYR A 72 -6.39 -21.11 -0.89
N CYS A 73 -7.26 -21.30 -1.87
CA CYS A 73 -6.99 -22.12 -3.04
C CYS A 73 -7.01 -21.24 -4.29
N LEU A 74 -5.83 -20.87 -4.78
CA LEU A 74 -5.65 -20.04 -5.97
C LEU A 74 -5.66 -20.89 -7.24
N ASP A 75 -6.31 -20.39 -8.29
CA ASP A 75 -6.33 -20.99 -9.61
C ASP A 75 -5.13 -20.51 -10.43
N LEU A 76 -4.21 -21.41 -10.77
CA LEU A 76 -2.97 -21.08 -11.50
C LEU A 76 -3.23 -20.55 -12.91
N LYS A 77 -4.44 -20.70 -13.48
CA LYS A 77 -4.79 -20.08 -14.75
C LYS A 77 -5.04 -18.57 -14.60
N LYS A 78 -5.39 -18.13 -13.39
CA LYS A 78 -5.80 -16.76 -13.07
C LYS A 78 -4.75 -15.99 -12.27
N VAL A 79 -3.70 -16.67 -11.79
CA VAL A 79 -2.58 -16.05 -11.08
C VAL A 79 -1.25 -16.40 -11.74
N THR A 80 -0.35 -15.44 -11.79
CA THR A 80 1.02 -15.62 -12.31
C THR A 80 1.96 -15.89 -11.13
N ARG A 81 2.82 -16.89 -11.25
CA ARG A 81 3.83 -17.20 -10.23
C ARG A 81 5.10 -16.43 -10.53
N CYS A 82 5.54 -15.60 -9.58
CA CYS A 82 6.83 -14.92 -9.62
C CYS A 82 7.79 -15.59 -8.64
N THR A 83 8.82 -16.22 -9.19
CA THR A 83 9.98 -16.64 -8.42
C THR A 83 10.91 -15.44 -8.29
N VAL A 84 11.08 -14.91 -7.07
CA VAL A 84 12.14 -13.94 -6.81
C VAL A 84 13.44 -14.70 -6.98
N ARG A 85 14.14 -14.44 -8.09
CA ARG A 85 15.55 -14.81 -8.19
C ARG A 85 16.28 -13.73 -7.40
N ASN A 86 16.92 -14.09 -6.30
CA ASN A 86 17.82 -13.19 -5.58
C ASN A 86 18.82 -12.63 -6.60
N SER A 87 18.67 -11.35 -6.93
CA SER A 87 19.54 -10.66 -7.87
C SER A 87 20.79 -10.18 -7.11
N GLU A 88 21.65 -11.11 -6.74
CA GLU A 88 23.01 -10.76 -6.31
C GLU A 88 24.01 -10.82 -7.47
N ASP A 89 23.63 -11.35 -8.64
CA ASP A 89 24.48 -11.33 -9.83
C ASP A 89 23.69 -10.98 -11.10
N SER A 90 23.83 -9.74 -11.58
CA SER A 90 24.01 -9.49 -13.02
C SER A 90 24.27 -8.00 -13.30
N HIS A 91 25.55 -7.72 -13.49
CA HIS A 91 26.02 -6.60 -14.29
C HIS A 91 25.47 -6.67 -15.73
N THR A 92 25.09 -5.49 -16.24
CA THR A 92 25.17 -5.00 -17.63
C THR A 92 24.61 -5.88 -18.77
N LYS A 93 23.44 -5.48 -19.28
CA LYS A 93 23.20 -5.03 -20.68
C LYS A 93 21.70 -5.10 -20.97
N SER A 94 21.13 -3.99 -21.42
CA SER A 94 20.60 -3.87 -22.78
C SER A 94 19.61 -2.72 -22.86
N LEU A 95 20.15 -1.58 -23.29
CA LEU A 95 19.42 -0.52 -23.98
C LEU A 95 18.69 -1.13 -25.19
N ARG A 96 17.38 -0.92 -25.32
CA ARG A 96 16.74 -0.60 -26.61
C ARG A 96 15.33 -0.07 -26.41
N HIS A 97 15.14 1.15 -26.87
CA HIS A 97 13.89 1.87 -27.02
C HIS A 97 12.92 1.18 -27.97
N GLN A 98 11.62 1.30 -27.66
CA GLN A 98 10.50 1.72 -28.54
C GLN A 98 9.32 1.91 -27.56
N GLY A 99 8.74 3.09 -27.35
CA GLY A 99 8.29 4.06 -28.34
C GLY A 99 6.76 3.94 -28.45
N LYS A 100 6.00 4.62 -27.56
CA LYS A 100 4.59 4.92 -27.81
C LYS A 100 4.16 6.17 -27.02
N ALA A 101 4.01 7.25 -27.78
CA ALA A 101 3.46 8.52 -27.33
C ALA A 101 1.94 8.42 -27.16
N VAL A 102 1.42 9.03 -26.10
CA VAL A 102 0.01 9.41 -25.96
C VAL A 102 -0.01 10.87 -25.46
N PRO A 103 -0.92 11.73 -25.94
CA PRO A 103 -0.84 13.19 -25.78
C PRO A 103 -1.43 13.66 -24.44
N LEU A 104 -0.84 14.71 -23.88
CA LEU A 104 -1.39 15.50 -22.77
C LEU A 104 -1.99 16.80 -23.34
N PRO A 105 -3.09 17.36 -22.77
CA PRO A 105 -3.79 18.50 -23.35
C PRO A 105 -3.07 19.82 -23.08
N THR A 106 -3.16 20.67 -24.10
CA THR A 106 -2.93 22.12 -24.11
C THR A 106 -3.72 22.85 -23.03
N ASP A 107 -3.04 23.75 -22.32
CA ASP A 107 -3.41 25.15 -22.05
C ASP A 107 -2.49 25.66 -20.92
N VAL A 108 -1.90 26.85 -20.86
CA VAL A 108 -1.95 28.09 -21.64
C VAL A 108 -0.89 29.04 -20.99
N PHE A 109 -0.44 30.04 -21.74
CA PHE A 109 0.44 31.18 -21.40
C PHE A 109 1.98 31.00 -21.36
N ALA A 110 2.58 31.29 -22.52
CA ALA A 110 3.83 32.03 -22.62
C ALA A 110 3.65 33.51 -22.21
N PRO A 111 4.76 34.22 -21.92
CA PRO A 111 5.11 35.31 -22.82
C PRO A 111 6.55 35.20 -23.37
N THR A 112 6.61 35.50 -24.65
CA THR A 112 7.77 35.75 -25.52
C THR A 112 8.77 36.77 -24.97
N VAL A 113 10.06 36.46 -25.06
CA VAL A 113 11.11 37.45 -25.36
C VAL A 113 12.02 36.89 -26.45
N SER A 114 11.83 37.40 -27.67
CA SER A 114 12.76 37.25 -28.79
C SER A 114 14.06 38.00 -28.52
N LYS A 115 15.20 37.35 -28.70
CA LYS A 115 16.45 38.02 -29.08
C LYS A 115 17.26 37.14 -30.02
N ASN A 116 17.25 37.56 -31.29
CA ASN A 116 18.20 37.12 -32.31
C ASN A 116 19.63 37.43 -31.86
N ILE A 117 20.50 36.43 -31.78
CA ILE A 117 21.95 36.65 -31.78
C ILE A 117 22.56 35.80 -32.89
N ARG A 118 23.12 36.52 -33.86
CA ARG A 118 23.83 36.01 -35.03
C ARG A 118 25.09 35.27 -34.59
N VAL A 119 25.30 34.11 -35.21
CA VAL A 119 26.57 33.38 -35.20
C VAL A 119 27.59 34.17 -36.02
N ALA A 120 28.70 34.57 -35.39
CA ALA A 120 29.93 34.95 -36.09
C ALA A 120 31.17 34.72 -35.21
N SER A 121 31.97 33.74 -35.65
CA SER A 121 33.43 33.62 -35.62
C SER A 121 34.29 34.17 -34.45
N ASN A 122 35.12 33.23 -33.96
CA ASN A 122 36.55 33.32 -33.63
C ASN A 122 37.02 33.83 -32.24
N GLU A 123 37.75 32.90 -31.62
CA GLU A 123 38.82 33.02 -30.60
C GLU A 123 38.49 33.03 -29.09
N PRO A 124 39.41 32.47 -28.27
CA PRO A 124 39.06 31.71 -27.08
C PRO A 124 39.06 32.59 -25.82
N ALA A 125 37.91 32.73 -25.17
CA ALA A 125 37.79 33.44 -23.91
C ALA A 125 37.00 32.63 -22.87
N LYS A 126 37.76 31.89 -22.07
CA LYS A 126 37.71 31.88 -20.59
C LYS A 126 36.33 31.74 -19.92
N ASN A 127 36.05 30.51 -19.48
CA ASN A 127 35.73 30.14 -18.08
C ASN A 127 34.68 30.94 -17.28
N SER A 128 33.74 31.64 -17.92
CA SER A 128 32.73 32.46 -17.19
C SER A 128 31.29 31.92 -17.27
N THR A 129 31.00 31.00 -18.20
CA THR A 129 29.66 30.39 -18.34
C THR A 129 29.41 29.24 -17.38
N VAL A 130 30.45 28.54 -16.93
CA VAL A 130 30.32 27.39 -16.00
C VAL A 130 29.82 27.83 -14.62
N TYR A 131 30.27 29.00 -14.13
CA TYR A 131 29.89 29.52 -12.82
C TYR A 131 28.41 29.96 -12.73
N GLY A 132 27.81 30.39 -13.85
CA GLY A 132 26.40 30.79 -13.89
C GLY A 132 25.46 29.59 -13.82
N GLU A 133 25.78 28.52 -14.55
CA GLU A 133 24.99 27.27 -14.55
C GLU A 133 25.07 26.52 -13.21
N GLU A 134 26.21 26.61 -12.50
CA GLU A 134 26.35 26.05 -11.15
C GLU A 134 25.49 26.81 -10.13
N ALA A 135 25.46 28.15 -10.21
CA ALA A 135 24.64 28.99 -9.34
C ALA A 135 23.13 28.78 -9.57
N GLU A 136 22.70 28.59 -10.82
CA GLU A 136 21.29 28.28 -11.14
C GLU A 136 20.88 26.91 -10.59
N LYS A 137 21.72 25.88 -10.77
CA LYS A 137 21.48 24.54 -10.21
C LYS A 137 21.47 24.55 -8.68
N GLU A 138 22.33 25.34 -8.03
CA GLU A 138 22.34 25.47 -6.59
C GLU A 138 21.04 26.09 -6.07
N ASN A 139 20.49 27.07 -6.80
CA ASN A 139 19.23 27.71 -6.47
C ASN A 139 18.03 26.75 -6.67
N GLU A 140 18.04 25.94 -7.73
CA GLU A 140 17.05 24.86 -7.94
C GLU A 140 17.11 23.81 -6.82
N ILE A 141 18.32 23.38 -6.42
CA ILE A 141 18.50 22.45 -5.31
C ILE A 141 17.97 23.05 -4.01
N LYS A 142 18.16 24.34 -3.78
CA LYS A 142 17.64 25.05 -2.61
C LYS A 142 16.10 25.04 -2.59
N GLN A 143 15.47 25.37 -3.72
CA GLN A 143 14.00 25.31 -3.86
C GLN A 143 13.46 23.89 -3.67
N LEU A 144 14.15 22.88 -4.19
CA LEU A 144 13.78 21.47 -3.99
C LEU A 144 13.90 21.07 -2.51
N LYS A 145 14.96 21.49 -1.81
CA LYS A 145 15.11 21.24 -0.36
C LYS A 145 14.01 21.90 0.46
N GLU A 146 13.66 23.14 0.14
CA GLU A 146 12.55 23.86 0.78
C GLU A 146 11.20 23.14 0.53
N THR A 147 10.96 22.70 -0.70
CA THR A 147 9.75 21.94 -1.06
C THR A 147 9.67 20.59 -0.35
N ILE A 148 10.78 19.85 -0.26
CA ILE A 148 10.85 18.58 0.48
C ILE A 148 10.56 18.82 1.97
N THR A 149 11.08 19.90 2.54
CA THR A 149 10.86 20.24 3.95
C THR A 149 9.38 20.56 4.20
N ALA A 150 8.78 21.39 3.34
CA ALA A 150 7.34 21.70 3.41
C ALA A 150 6.46 20.45 3.25
N LEU A 151 6.81 19.54 2.34
CA LEU A 151 6.11 18.27 2.17
C LEU A 151 6.22 17.37 3.40
N LYS A 152 7.41 17.28 4.01
CA LYS A 152 7.64 16.52 5.25
C LYS A 152 6.80 17.08 6.40
N GLU A 153 6.76 18.39 6.57
CA GLU A 153 5.93 19.03 7.60
C GLU A 153 4.43 18.79 7.36
N ARG A 154 3.99 18.89 6.10
CA ARG A 154 2.61 18.60 5.73
C ARG A 154 2.25 17.14 6.02
N MET A 155 3.13 16.18 5.73
CA MET A 155 2.92 14.78 6.07
C MET A 155 2.79 14.57 7.58
N LYS A 156 3.68 15.16 8.38
CA LYS A 156 3.59 15.11 9.86
C LYS A 156 2.30 15.75 10.38
N SER A 157 1.82 16.82 9.75
CA SER A 157 0.55 17.45 10.11
C SER A 157 -0.64 16.53 9.81
N MET A 158 -0.69 15.93 8.62
CA MET A 158 -1.74 14.98 8.25
C MET A 158 -1.75 13.74 9.14
N GLU A 159 -0.58 13.23 9.52
CA GLU A 159 -0.45 12.12 10.46
C GLU A 159 -1.07 12.46 11.82
N ARG A 160 -0.72 13.61 12.40
CA ARG A 160 -1.33 14.08 13.67
C ARG A 160 -2.84 14.26 13.56
N GLU A 161 -3.32 14.84 12.45
CA GLU A 161 -4.76 15.01 12.22
C GLU A 161 -5.49 13.66 12.13
N ASN A 162 -4.90 12.68 11.45
CA ASN A 162 -5.46 11.33 11.35
C ASN A 162 -5.51 10.62 12.70
N VAL A 163 -4.48 10.77 13.53
CA VAL A 163 -4.47 10.23 14.91
C VAL A 163 -5.60 10.84 15.74
N ASN A 164 -5.83 12.15 15.64
CA ASN A 164 -6.92 12.82 16.34
C ASN A 164 -8.29 12.34 15.86
N LYS A 165 -8.51 12.28 14.54
CA LYS A 165 -9.75 11.75 13.95
C LYS A 165 -10.02 10.31 14.38
N PHE A 166 -8.98 9.48 14.43
CA PHE A 166 -9.10 8.11 14.89
C PHE A 166 -9.51 8.04 16.37
N LYS A 167 -8.90 8.86 17.22
CA LYS A 167 -9.26 8.99 18.63
C LYS A 167 -10.72 9.40 18.81
N ASP A 168 -11.21 10.35 18.01
CA ASP A 168 -12.61 10.79 18.05
C ASP A 168 -13.58 9.67 17.68
N VAL A 169 -13.28 8.91 16.60
CA VAL A 169 -14.09 7.75 16.19
C VAL A 169 -14.11 6.67 17.26
N CYS A 170 -12.95 6.36 17.86
CA CYS A 170 -12.88 5.40 18.97
C CYS A 170 -13.67 5.87 20.19
N GLY A 171 -13.61 7.16 20.53
CA GLY A 171 -14.40 7.76 21.60
C GLY A 171 -15.90 7.62 21.37
N MET A 172 -16.36 7.94 20.16
CA MET A 172 -17.77 7.81 19.78
C MET A 172 -18.25 6.36 19.82
N LEU A 173 -17.45 5.40 19.33
CA LEU A 173 -17.78 3.97 19.39
C LEU A 173 -17.88 3.47 20.84
N LEU A 174 -16.99 3.91 21.72
CA LEU A 174 -17.04 3.56 23.14
C LEU A 174 -18.30 4.12 23.80
N SER A 175 -18.64 5.39 23.53
CA SER A 175 -19.88 6.00 24.05
C SER A 175 -21.13 5.25 23.57
N GLN A 176 -21.19 4.86 22.29
CA GLN A 176 -22.30 4.05 21.77
C GLN A 176 -22.38 2.67 22.41
N LYS A 177 -21.24 2.00 22.64
CA LYS A 177 -21.20 0.69 23.31
C LYS A 177 -21.79 0.78 24.73
N LEU A 178 -21.40 1.80 25.49
CA LEU A 178 -21.91 2.03 26.85
C LEU A 178 -23.41 2.33 26.85
N GLU A 179 -23.91 3.09 25.88
CA GLU A 179 -25.34 3.38 25.78
C GLU A 179 -26.15 2.13 25.44
N ILE A 180 -25.65 1.27 24.53
CA ILE A 180 -26.28 -0.02 24.22
C ILE A 180 -26.34 -0.90 25.47
N GLN A 181 -25.27 -0.95 26.27
CA GLN A 181 -25.26 -1.70 27.54
C GLN A 181 -26.30 -1.19 28.53
N ARG A 182 -26.41 0.14 28.70
CA ARG A 182 -27.45 0.75 29.55
C ARG A 182 -28.86 0.41 29.07
N LEU A 183 -29.10 0.47 27.76
CA LEU A 183 -30.40 0.10 27.19
C LEU A 183 -30.71 -1.38 27.41
N GLN A 184 -29.71 -2.27 27.30
CA GLN A 184 -29.87 -3.69 27.60
C GLN A 184 -30.25 -3.93 29.07
N GLU A 185 -29.60 -3.23 30.01
CA GLU A 185 -29.95 -3.29 31.44
C GLU A 185 -31.39 -2.84 31.69
N ILE A 186 -31.83 -1.73 31.09
CA ILE A 186 -33.22 -1.25 31.20
C ILE A 186 -34.21 -2.28 30.65
N ILE A 187 -33.95 -2.83 29.46
CA ILE A 187 -34.83 -3.85 28.86
C ILE A 187 -34.91 -5.10 29.73
N TRP A 188 -33.79 -5.54 30.32
CA TRP A 188 -33.77 -6.68 31.23
C TRP A 188 -34.66 -6.45 32.45
N VAL A 189 -34.61 -5.26 33.06
CA VAL A 189 -35.45 -4.90 34.21
C VAL A 189 -36.93 -4.87 33.83
N LEU A 190 -37.27 -4.34 32.66
CA LEU A 190 -38.66 -4.25 32.18
C LEU A 190 -39.21 -5.61 31.71
N HIS A 191 -38.35 -6.49 31.20
CA HIS A 191 -38.75 -7.74 30.56
C HIS A 191 -37.81 -8.90 30.92
N PRO A 192 -37.85 -9.41 32.16
CA PRO A 192 -36.91 -10.42 32.65
C PRO A 192 -37.00 -11.77 31.91
N ASN A 193 -38.05 -12.01 31.13
CA ASN A 193 -38.25 -13.23 30.33
C ASN A 193 -37.84 -13.08 28.85
N ILE A 194 -37.36 -11.91 28.41
CA ILE A 194 -36.84 -11.73 27.05
C ILE A 194 -35.38 -12.15 27.02
N ASN A 195 -35.10 -13.28 26.36
CA ASN A 195 -33.74 -13.78 26.20
C ASN A 195 -33.01 -13.02 25.07
N LEU A 196 -32.16 -12.06 25.43
CA LEU A 196 -31.40 -11.21 24.50
C LEU A 196 -30.04 -11.80 24.06
N GLU A 197 -29.68 -13.01 24.52
CA GLU A 197 -28.34 -13.58 24.37
C GLU A 197 -27.87 -13.81 22.91
N GLN A 198 -28.76 -13.70 21.90
CA GLN A 198 -28.43 -14.08 20.52
C GLN A 198 -28.01 -12.95 19.57
N ALA A 199 -28.14 -11.66 19.91
CA ALA A 199 -28.04 -10.60 18.89
C ALA A 199 -26.72 -9.83 18.80
N PHE A 200 -25.85 -9.86 19.82
CA PHE A 200 -24.68 -8.96 19.87
C PHE A 200 -23.41 -9.65 20.36
N SER A 201 -22.95 -10.68 19.66
CA SER A 201 -21.55 -11.11 19.80
C SER A 201 -20.66 -10.10 19.06
N VAL A 202 -20.25 -9.04 19.76
CA VAL A 202 -19.14 -8.20 19.32
C VAL A 202 -17.89 -9.01 19.64
N ASP A 203 -17.18 -9.47 18.62
CA ASP A 203 -15.90 -10.17 18.76
C ASP A 203 -14.95 -9.28 19.59
N ASP A 204 -14.73 -9.60 20.87
CA ASP A 204 -13.86 -8.87 21.81
C ASP A 204 -12.36 -8.92 21.42
N LYS A 205 -12.05 -9.37 20.20
CA LYS A 205 -10.69 -9.45 19.63
C LYS A 205 -10.24 -8.15 18.99
N VAL A 206 -10.79 -7.01 19.39
CA VAL A 206 -10.17 -5.72 19.08
C VAL A 206 -8.92 -5.61 19.95
N LEU A 207 -7.79 -6.07 19.40
CA LEU A 207 -6.47 -5.80 19.94
C LEU A 207 -6.36 -4.28 20.15
N TYR A 208 -6.36 -3.85 21.41
CA TYR A 208 -6.03 -2.50 21.78
C TYR A 208 -4.64 -2.18 21.20
N PHE A 209 -4.59 -1.33 20.18
CA PHE A 209 -3.35 -0.68 19.80
C PHE A 209 -2.95 0.22 20.96
N ILE A 210 -1.95 -0.22 21.74
CA ILE A 210 -1.29 0.60 22.75
C ILE A 210 -0.38 1.57 21.97
N PRO A 211 -0.65 2.88 21.95
CA PRO A 211 0.10 3.82 21.10
C PRO A 211 1.49 4.20 21.66
N ASP A 212 1.94 3.60 22.76
CA ASP A 212 3.06 4.11 23.56
C ASP A 212 4.36 3.28 23.49
N SER A 213 4.57 2.44 22.48
CA SER A 213 5.93 1.94 22.23
C SER A 213 6.69 2.95 21.37
N VAL A 214 7.20 3.98 22.05
CA VAL A 214 8.24 4.87 21.53
C VAL A 214 9.43 3.99 21.14
N THR A 215 9.56 3.65 19.85
CA THR A 215 10.86 3.24 19.30
C THR A 215 11.75 4.47 19.29
N SER A 216 12.37 4.71 20.45
CA SER A 216 13.52 5.59 20.62
C SER A 216 14.64 5.08 19.71
N ALA A 217 14.73 5.66 18.51
CA ALA A 217 15.87 5.52 17.62
C ALA A 217 16.90 6.62 17.96
N ASP A 218 17.31 6.69 19.22
CA ASP A 218 18.50 7.44 19.64
C ASP A 218 19.58 6.40 19.96
N ASN A 219 20.42 6.13 18.96
CA ASN A 219 21.81 5.66 19.11
C ASN A 219 22.45 5.54 17.72
N LEU A 220 22.76 6.70 17.13
CA LEU A 220 23.84 6.81 16.15
C LEU A 220 24.90 7.72 16.78
N ASN A 221 25.74 7.12 17.63
CA ASN A 221 27.04 7.72 17.94
C ASN A 221 27.90 7.62 16.69
N VAL A 222 28.25 8.78 16.14
CA VAL A 222 29.42 8.95 15.29
C VAL A 222 30.50 9.46 16.24
N GLU A 223 31.51 8.64 16.52
CA GLU A 223 32.79 9.11 17.02
C GLU A 223 33.76 9.19 15.84
N ASP A 224 34.47 10.32 15.78
CA ASP A 224 35.53 10.68 14.84
C ASP A 224 36.78 9.80 14.97
#